data_AF-A0A368FNW5-F1
#
_entry.id   AF-A0A368FNW5-F1
#
_cell.length_a   1.000
_cell.length_b   1.000
_cell.length_c   1.000
_cell.angle_alpha   90.00
_cell.angle_beta   90.00
_cell.angle_gamma   90.00
#
_symmetry.space_group_name_H-M   'P 1'
#
loop_
_entity.id
_entity.type
_entity.pdbx_description
1 polymer ?
#
loop_
_entity_poly.entity_id
_entity_poly.type
_entity_poly.pdbx_seq_one_letter_code
_entity_poly.pdbx_strand_id
1 'polypeptide(L)'
;MISYFSLYLRKKIRDYIATNGLPSTELVVKQGYITIGGTKKYRSTELAICLRLDYSDWKGTAIMELLTNTEKKSLEDGRLTWKSLKLRSLLSPPSQGNASTNEVSGASTREVLFDENSPPLLESNRKREASNDENQRPAKILKS
;
A
#
# COMPACT_ATOMS: atom_id res chain seq x y z
N MET A 1 -0.05 10.20 -8.90
CA MET A 1 0.41 11.54 -8.49
C MET A 1 0.86 11.49 -7.03
N ILE A 2 2.06 11.98 -6.71
CA ILE A 2 2.53 12.10 -5.32
C ILE A 2 1.98 13.42 -4.78
N SER A 3 1.30 13.39 -3.63
CA SER A 3 0.75 14.61 -3.02
C SER A 3 1.83 15.35 -2.26
N TYR A 4 1.90 16.69 -2.39
CA TYR A 4 2.83 17.53 -1.63
C TYR A 4 2.70 17.31 -0.11
N PHE A 5 1.47 17.07 0.36
CA PHE A 5 1.20 16.77 1.77
C PHE A 5 1.87 15.47 2.23
N SER A 6 1.89 14.42 1.38
CA SER A 6 2.52 13.14 1.71
C SER A 6 4.03 13.24 1.89
N LEU A 7 4.68 14.13 1.13
CA LEU A 7 6.12 14.42 1.27
C LEU A 7 6.39 15.22 2.53
N TYR A 8 5.58 16.24 2.81
CA TYR A 8 5.66 17.03 4.04
C TYR A 8 5.49 16.15 5.27
N LEU A 9 4.48 15.27 5.29
CA LEU A 9 4.23 14.38 6.41
C LEU A 9 5.39 13.42 6.66
N ARG A 10 5.97 12.85 5.59
CA ARG A 10 7.19 12.03 5.69
C ARG A 10 8.34 12.79 6.36
N LYS A 11 8.59 14.03 5.93
CA LYS A 11 9.62 14.89 6.54
C LYS A 11 9.33 15.14 8.01
N LYS A 12 8.10 15.56 8.35
CA LYS A 12 7.68 15.83 9.73
C LYS A 12 7.85 14.61 10.65
N ILE A 13 7.53 13.41 10.15
CA ILE A 13 7.74 12.16 10.89
C ILE A 13 9.25 11.90 11.10
N ARG A 14 10.10 12.11 10.09
CA ARG A 14 11.57 11.97 10.23
C ARG A 14 12.14 12.95 11.25
N ASP A 15 11.70 14.20 11.21
CA ASP A 15 12.14 15.22 12.15
C ASP A 15 11.75 14.82 13.58
N TYR A 16 10.52 14.33 13.77
CA TYR A 16 10.07 13.80 15.07
C TYR A 16 10.92 12.63 15.55
N ILE A 17 11.29 11.69 14.66
CA ILE A 17 12.17 10.56 14.98
C ILE A 17 13.52 11.06 15.47
N ALA A 18 14.12 12.02 14.75
CA ALA A 18 15.40 12.60 15.09
C ALA A 18 15.36 13.34 16.44
N THR A 19 14.32 14.15 16.68
CA THR A 19 14.16 14.90 17.94
C THR A 19 13.93 13.99 19.15
N ASN A 20 13.25 12.85 18.97
CA ASN A 20 12.92 11.93 20.06
C ASN A 20 13.95 10.80 20.25
N GLY A 21 15.03 10.76 19.44
CA GLY A 21 16.02 9.68 19.48
C GLY A 21 15.44 8.30 19.17
N LEU A 22 14.42 8.24 18.31
CA LEU A 22 13.77 7.00 17.92
C LEU A 22 14.58 6.27 16.84
N PRO A 23 14.45 4.94 16.72
CA PRO A 23 15.14 4.18 15.68
C PRO A 23 14.73 4.67 14.29
N SER A 24 15.73 4.88 13.43
CA SER A 24 15.52 5.28 12.04
C SER A 24 14.68 4.22 11.34
N THR A 25 13.44 4.57 11.00
CA THR A 25 12.50 3.67 10.33
C THR A 25 12.40 4.05 8.87
N GLU A 26 12.36 3.04 8.00
CA GLU A 26 12.14 3.29 6.58
C GLU A 26 10.75 3.88 6.35
N LEU A 27 10.69 5.02 5.66
CA LEU A 27 9.45 5.69 5.27
C LEU A 27 9.45 5.84 3.75
N VAL A 28 8.51 5.18 3.09
CA VAL A 28 8.33 5.22 1.63
C VAL A 28 7.01 5.90 1.31
N VAL A 29 7.03 6.84 0.36
CA VAL A 29 5.83 7.54 -0.11
C VAL A 29 5.52 7.10 -1.53
N LYS A 30 4.32 6.57 -1.77
CA LYS A 30 3.87 6.15 -3.10
C LYS A 30 2.39 6.49 -3.27
N GLN A 31 2.07 7.28 -4.31
CA GLN A 31 0.69 7.62 -4.69
C GLN A 31 -0.17 8.19 -3.54
N GLY A 32 0.41 9.02 -2.66
CA GLY A 32 -0.31 9.61 -1.52
C GLY A 32 -0.47 8.68 -0.31
N TYR A 33 0.15 7.50 -0.35
CA TYR A 33 0.28 6.59 0.78
C TYR A 33 1.70 6.65 1.36
N ILE A 34 1.79 6.44 2.66
CA ILE A 34 3.05 6.31 3.41
C ILE A 34 3.15 4.88 3.94
N THR A 35 4.23 4.20 3.58
CA THR A 35 4.60 2.90 4.14
C THR A 35 5.67 3.11 5.19
N ILE A 36 5.44 2.58 6.39
CA ILE A 36 6.32 2.64 7.55
C ILE A 36 6.92 1.25 7.77
N GLY A 37 8.26 1.15 7.80
CA GLY A 37 9.01 -0.07 8.06
C GLY A 37 8.69 -1.21 7.10
N GLY A 38 8.36 -0.88 5.83
CA GLY A 38 8.02 -1.86 4.78
C GLY A 38 6.70 -2.61 4.96
N THR A 39 6.02 -2.49 6.10
CA THR A 39 4.89 -3.36 6.47
C THR A 39 3.57 -2.60 6.61
N LYS A 40 3.58 -1.44 7.28
CA LYS A 40 2.35 -0.71 7.60
C LYS A 40 2.13 0.40 6.58
N LYS A 41 1.07 0.29 5.78
CA LYS A 41 0.71 1.28 4.76
C LYS A 41 -0.51 2.08 5.20
N TYR A 42 -0.37 3.40 5.22
CA TYR A 42 -1.46 4.33 5.56
C TYR A 42 -1.64 5.38 4.48
N ARG A 43 -2.86 5.89 4.35
CA ARG A 43 -3.08 7.09 3.56
C ARG A 43 -2.52 8.29 4.31
N SER A 44 -1.93 9.26 3.60
CA SER A 44 -1.24 10.37 4.27
C SER A 44 -2.18 11.22 5.12
N THR A 45 -3.40 11.45 4.66
CA THR A 45 -4.44 12.26 5.32
C THR A 45 -4.95 11.59 6.59
N GLU A 46 -5.36 10.32 6.49
CA GLU A 46 -5.70 9.49 7.63
C GLU A 46 -4.56 9.42 8.66
N LEU A 47 -3.33 9.12 8.19
CA LEU A 47 -2.18 9.04 9.07
C LEU A 47 -1.96 10.36 9.82
N ALA A 48 -2.12 11.50 9.14
CA ALA A 48 -1.96 12.79 9.78
C ALA A 48 -2.94 13.03 10.93
N ILE A 49 -4.20 12.59 10.79
CA ILE A 49 -5.25 12.68 11.82
C ILE A 49 -4.94 11.77 13.00
N CYS A 50 -4.54 10.54 12.68
CA CYS A 50 -4.22 9.52 13.66
C CYS A 50 -2.99 9.91 14.50
N LEU A 51 -2.04 10.63 13.88
CA LEU A 51 -0.84 11.12 14.54
C LEU A 51 -1.13 12.38 15.38
N ARG A 52 -0.60 12.39 16.60
CA ARG A 52 -0.63 13.56 17.50
C ARG A 52 0.51 14.55 17.17
N LEU A 53 0.66 14.93 15.91
CA LEU A 53 1.63 15.95 15.48
C LEU A 53 0.95 17.29 15.26
N ASP A 54 1.68 18.37 15.50
CA ASP A 54 1.26 19.71 15.13
C ASP A 54 1.68 19.99 13.68
N TYR A 55 0.71 20.44 12.89
CA TYR A 55 0.86 20.74 11.47
C TYR A 55 0.69 22.24 11.19
N SER A 56 0.81 23.10 12.20
CA SER A 56 0.72 24.57 12.03
C SER A 56 1.73 25.15 11.02
N ASP A 57 2.83 24.44 10.78
CA ASP A 57 3.84 24.82 9.78
C ASP A 57 3.40 24.52 8.33
N TRP A 58 2.34 23.73 8.14
CA TRP A 58 1.83 23.39 6.82
C TRP A 58 1.15 24.61 6.19
N LYS A 59 1.64 25.02 5.01
CA LYS A 59 1.15 26.19 4.26
C LYS A 59 0.19 25.85 3.11
N GLY A 60 -0.17 24.57 2.98
CA GLY A 60 -1.10 24.12 1.94
C GLY A 60 -2.53 24.03 2.42
N THR A 61 -3.37 23.39 1.60
CA THR A 61 -4.77 23.04 1.89
C THR A 61 -4.92 22.41 3.27
N ALA A 62 -5.96 22.79 4.01
CA ALA A 62 -6.22 22.24 5.33
C ALA A 62 -6.31 20.70 5.28
N ILE A 63 -5.78 20.01 6.29
CA ILE A 63 -5.78 18.54 6.31
C ILE A 63 -7.21 17.99 6.18
N MET A 64 -8.18 18.66 6.81
CA MET A 64 -9.60 18.34 6.71
C MET A 64 -10.17 18.42 5.29
N GLU A 65 -9.66 19.34 4.47
CA GLU A 65 -10.07 19.48 3.07
C GLU A 65 -9.39 18.46 2.16
N LEU A 66 -8.22 17.96 2.57
CA LEU A 66 -7.53 16.87 1.86
C LEU A 66 -8.17 15.49 2.12
N LEU A 67 -9.00 15.35 3.14
CA LEU A 67 -9.73 14.12 3.42
C LEU A 67 -10.75 13.82 2.33
N THR A 68 -10.82 12.56 1.93
CA THR A 68 -11.93 12.06 1.13
C THR A 68 -13.20 11.92 1.93
N ASN A 69 -14.34 11.91 1.22
CA ASN A 69 -15.66 11.72 1.83
C ASN A 69 -15.73 10.46 2.71
N THR A 70 -15.05 9.37 2.33
CA THR A 70 -14.97 8.15 3.14
C THR A 70 -14.20 8.35 4.45
N GLU A 71 -13.10 9.10 4.42
CA GLU A 71 -12.32 9.41 5.63
C GLU A 71 -13.09 10.36 6.55
N LYS A 72 -13.79 11.34 5.99
CA LYS A 72 -14.67 12.25 6.74
C LYS A 72 -15.78 11.48 7.44
N LYS A 73 -16.47 10.57 6.73
CA LYS A 73 -17.46 9.68 7.34
C LYS A 73 -16.84 8.79 8.42
N SER A 74 -15.65 8.24 8.19
CA SER A 74 -14.97 7.40 9.18
C SER A 74 -14.57 8.18 10.44
N LEU A 75 -14.30 9.48 10.31
CA LEU A 75 -14.04 10.40 11.42
C LEU A 75 -15.32 10.70 12.23
N GLU A 76 -16.44 10.92 11.53
CA GLU A 76 -17.77 11.13 12.13
C GLU A 76 -18.27 9.86 12.84
N ASP A 77 -18.09 8.69 12.22
CA ASP A 77 -18.44 7.38 12.76
C ASP A 77 -17.53 6.96 13.93
N GLY A 78 -16.49 7.73 14.26
CA GLY A 78 -15.54 7.42 15.32
C GLY A 78 -14.60 6.24 15.02
N ARG A 79 -14.61 5.70 13.81
CA ARG A 79 -13.64 4.67 13.35
C ARG A 79 -12.24 5.27 13.23
N LEU A 80 -12.15 6.52 12.83
CA LEU A 80 -10.92 7.27 12.64
C LEU A 80 -10.83 8.29 13.77
N THR A 81 -9.97 8.04 14.75
CA THR A 81 -9.89 8.85 15.97
C THR A 81 -8.64 9.73 15.97
N TRP A 82 -8.84 11.03 16.21
CA TRP A 82 -7.74 11.98 16.42
C TRP A 82 -6.80 11.47 17.49
N LYS A 83 -5.50 11.51 17.21
CA LYS A 83 -4.44 11.19 18.20
C LYS A 83 -4.49 9.75 18.73
N SER A 84 -5.19 8.85 18.05
CA SER A 84 -5.30 7.44 18.45
C SER A 84 -3.98 6.67 18.29
N LEU A 85 -3.13 7.11 17.36
CA LEU A 85 -1.95 6.38 16.95
C LEU A 85 -0.68 7.00 17.56
N LYS A 86 -0.02 6.24 18.44
CA LYS A 86 1.28 6.63 18.99
C LYS A 86 2.37 6.30 17.98
N LEU A 87 3.02 7.32 17.45
CA LEU A 87 4.10 7.16 16.47
C LEU A 87 5.22 6.22 16.98
N ARG A 88 5.54 6.25 18.29
CA ARG A 88 6.49 5.31 18.92
C ARG A 88 6.10 3.83 18.77
N SER A 89 4.81 3.50 18.81
CA SER A 89 4.31 2.14 18.63
C SER A 89 4.36 1.69 17.17
N LEU A 90 4.19 2.63 16.23
CA LEU A 90 4.32 2.34 14.81
C LEU A 90 5.75 2.06 14.38
N LEU A 91 6.68 2.82 14.94
CA LEU A 91 8.11 2.80 14.62
C LEU A 91 8.90 1.76 15.41
N SER A 92 8.31 1.17 16.46
CA SER A 92 8.91 -0.02 17.06
C SER A 92 9.00 -1.11 16.00
N PRO A 93 10.16 -1.77 15.85
CA PRO A 93 10.25 -2.94 15.01
C PRO A 93 9.20 -3.95 15.50
N PRO A 94 8.54 -4.70 14.59
CA PRO A 94 7.73 -5.83 15.03
C PRO A 94 8.67 -6.71 15.85
N SER A 95 8.43 -6.79 17.16
CA SER A 95 9.10 -7.76 18.00
C SER A 95 8.79 -9.11 17.35
N GLN A 96 9.80 -9.75 16.79
CA GLN A 96 9.69 -11.13 16.35
C GLN A 96 9.43 -11.96 17.61
N GLY A 97 8.16 -12.14 17.94
CA GLY A 97 7.71 -13.19 18.83
C GLY A 97 7.98 -14.51 18.11
N ASN A 98 9.12 -15.11 18.41
CA ASN A 98 9.46 -16.43 17.93
C ASN A 98 8.62 -17.46 18.74
N ALA A 99 7.85 -18.27 18.00
CA ALA A 99 7.47 -19.66 18.25
C ALA A 99 6.84 -20.06 19.61
N SER A 100 5.63 -20.61 19.53
CA SER A 100 5.35 -21.90 20.17
C SER A 100 4.61 -22.82 19.19
N THR A 101 5.35 -23.85 18.83
CA THR A 101 5.02 -25.08 18.10
C THR A 101 4.08 -25.98 18.92
N ASN A 102 3.54 -27.02 18.26
CA ASN A 102 2.86 -28.22 18.80
C ASN A 102 1.36 -28.05 19.13
N GLU A 103 0.39 -28.82 18.62
CA GLU A 103 0.37 -30.10 17.89
C GLU A 103 -0.90 -30.16 17.02
N VAL A 104 -0.78 -30.60 15.76
CA VAL A 104 -1.93 -31.12 15.00
C VAL A 104 -2.19 -32.54 15.50
N SER A 105 -3.21 -32.72 16.33
CA SER A 105 -3.87 -34.02 16.51
C SER A 105 -5.11 -34.06 15.63
N GLY A 106 -5.02 -34.86 14.57
CA GLY A 106 -6.10 -35.09 13.63
C GLY A 106 -5.80 -36.33 12.78
N ALA A 107 -5.58 -37.46 13.45
CA ALA A 107 -5.63 -38.75 12.79
C ALA A 107 -7.06 -39.00 12.29
N SER A 108 -7.23 -39.12 10.97
CA SER A 108 -8.28 -39.97 10.41
C SER A 108 -7.89 -40.39 9.01
N THR A 109 -7.24 -41.55 8.96
CA THR A 109 -7.03 -42.40 7.80
C THR A 109 -8.32 -42.60 7.03
N ARG A 110 -8.31 -42.30 5.73
CA ARG A 110 -9.07 -43.09 4.76
C ARG A 110 -8.42 -43.00 3.38
N GLU A 111 -7.74 -44.08 3.05
CA GLU A 111 -7.28 -44.42 1.71
C GLU A 111 -8.49 -44.60 0.79
N VAL A 112 -8.49 -43.94 -0.36
CA VAL A 112 -9.20 -44.43 -1.53
C VAL A 112 -8.30 -44.22 -2.75
N LEU A 113 -7.95 -45.38 -3.31
CA LEU A 113 -7.30 -45.72 -4.56
C LEU A 113 -7.97 -45.06 -5.79
N PHE A 114 -7.35 -45.27 -6.96
CA PHE A 114 -7.78 -44.96 -8.35
C PHE A 114 -7.17 -43.68 -8.94
N ASP A 115 -6.58 -43.66 -10.13
CA ASP A 115 -6.16 -44.71 -11.05
C ASP A 115 -5.11 -44.05 -11.99
N GLU A 116 -4.04 -44.78 -12.28
CA GLU A 116 -2.96 -44.39 -13.17
C GLU A 116 -3.37 -44.69 -14.61
N ASN A 117 -3.77 -43.68 -15.40
CA ASN A 117 -3.72 -43.78 -16.87
C ASN A 117 -3.80 -42.43 -17.60
N SER A 118 -2.65 -42.02 -18.16
CA SER A 118 -2.44 -41.14 -19.34
C SER A 118 -2.56 -39.60 -19.19
N PRO A 119 -1.91 -38.80 -20.07
CA PRO A 119 -0.46 -38.62 -20.27
C PRO A 119 -0.04 -37.12 -20.19
N PRO A 120 1.27 -36.75 -20.29
CA PRO A 120 1.72 -35.39 -20.05
C PRO A 120 1.59 -34.52 -21.33
N LEU A 121 0.90 -33.38 -21.23
CA LEU A 121 0.87 -32.38 -22.30
C LEU A 121 1.97 -31.33 -22.09
N LEU A 122 3.06 -31.56 -22.82
CA LEU A 122 4.03 -30.55 -23.26
C LEU A 122 3.37 -29.59 -24.27
N GLU A 123 4.12 -28.51 -24.54
CA GLU A 123 3.97 -27.49 -25.59
C GLU A 123 3.23 -26.20 -25.18
N SER A 124 3.98 -25.12 -24.92
CA SER A 124 4.71 -24.27 -25.88
C SER A 124 3.77 -23.39 -26.67
N ASN A 125 3.70 -22.09 -26.32
CA ASN A 125 3.39 -21.02 -27.27
C ASN A 125 3.98 -19.67 -26.80
N ARG A 126 5.30 -19.55 -26.93
CA ARG A 126 5.91 -18.27 -27.37
C ARG A 126 5.98 -18.35 -28.90
N LYS A 127 5.18 -17.58 -29.62
CA LYS A 127 5.55 -17.17 -30.99
C LYS A 127 4.83 -15.89 -31.40
N ARG A 128 5.63 -14.89 -31.77
CA ARG A 128 5.24 -13.77 -32.62
C ARG A 128 4.89 -14.34 -33.99
N GLU A 129 3.81 -13.87 -34.60
CA GLU A 129 3.73 -13.79 -36.06
C GLU A 129 3.14 -12.42 -36.45
N ALA A 130 3.88 -11.75 -37.33
CA ALA A 130 3.47 -10.57 -38.07
C ALA A 130 2.79 -11.02 -39.36
N SER A 131 1.86 -10.21 -39.88
CA SER A 131 1.93 -9.56 -41.21
C SER A 131 0.53 -9.30 -41.79
N ASN A 132 0.38 -8.08 -42.34
CA ASN A 132 -0.36 -7.64 -43.53
C ASN A 132 -1.69 -8.28 -43.92
N ASP A 133 -2.71 -7.44 -44.16
CA ASP A 133 -3.08 -6.94 -45.51
C ASP A 133 -4.26 -5.95 -45.32
N GLU A 134 -4.13 -4.66 -45.66
CA GLU A 134 -4.46 -4.03 -46.96
C GLU A 134 -5.94 -3.62 -47.09
N ASN A 135 -6.16 -2.47 -47.75
CA ASN A 135 -7.42 -1.83 -48.19
C ASN A 135 -8.23 -1.06 -47.12
N GLN A 136 -8.54 0.26 -47.22
CA GLN A 136 -8.79 1.15 -48.37
C GLN A 136 -8.49 2.64 -48.03
N ARG A 137 -8.15 3.40 -49.08
CA ARG A 137 -7.77 4.84 -49.19
C ARG A 137 -8.98 5.82 -49.08
N PRO A 138 -8.93 7.14 -49.42
CA PRO A 138 -7.81 8.06 -49.70
C PRO A 138 -7.90 9.46 -49.04
N ALA A 139 -6.85 10.25 -49.30
CA ALA A 139 -6.49 11.60 -48.85
C ALA A 139 -7.46 12.76 -49.15
N LYS A 140 -7.26 13.88 -48.43
CA LYS A 140 -6.90 15.19 -49.00
C LYS A 140 -6.44 16.17 -47.92
N ILE A 141 -5.20 16.64 -48.06
CA ILE A 141 -4.61 17.78 -47.37
C ILE A 141 -4.98 19.01 -48.20
N LEU A 142 -5.55 20.05 -47.59
CA LEU A 142 -5.62 21.38 -48.21
C LEU A 142 -5.01 22.38 -47.24
N LYS A 143 -3.92 23.00 -47.70
CA LYS A 143 -3.26 24.17 -47.11
C LYS A 143 -3.78 25.38 -47.89
N SER A 144 -4.17 26.43 -47.18
CA SER A 144 -4.25 27.80 -47.68
C SER A 144 -3.68 28.70 -46.61
#